data_AF-A0A838MX45-F1
#
_entry.id   AF-A0A838MX45-F1
#
_cell.length_a   1.000
_cell.length_b   1.000
_cell.length_c   1.000
_cell.angle_alpha   90.00
_cell.angle_beta   90.00
_cell.angle_gamma   90.00
#
_symmetry.space_group_name_H-M   'P 1'
#
loop_
_entity.id
_entity.type
_entity.pdbx_description
1 polymer ?
#
loop_
_entity_poly.entity_id
_entity_poly.type
_entity_poly.pdbx_seq_one_letter_code
_entity_poly.pdbx_strand_id
1 'polypeptide(L)'
;MTEQMLNNEELPQSCSQADAAAAYLDGELDVAAVEEFERHVVACHACASAVADQRRLLCVLDVAFSDQSQREFALPKNFIQVVTAHAQTDMCSLRRPSEKRRALLLSVLLAAIAFALLGASNFGAAFAPARAVWDAITTALDVASHTIFETLTGLTLFVRAFGGRFIAEPGAPQLLIWLPLASALFLLLRLILNYHRQRASE
;
A
#
# COMPACT_ATOMS: atom_id res chain seq x y z
N MET A 1 16.97 -0.45 -53.24
CA MET A 1 17.15 -1.31 -52.04
C MET A 1 16.09 -0.95 -50.99
N THR A 2 14.81 -0.87 -51.40
CA THR A 2 13.69 -0.35 -50.58
C THR A 2 12.33 -0.92 -51.03
N GLU A 3 12.30 -2.06 -51.72
CA GLU A 3 11.05 -2.68 -52.22
C GLU A 3 10.75 -4.05 -51.59
N GLN A 4 11.50 -4.47 -50.57
CA GLN A 4 11.28 -5.76 -49.88
C GLN A 4 10.71 -5.62 -48.45
N MET A 5 10.26 -4.44 -48.02
CA MET A 5 9.63 -4.25 -46.70
C MET A 5 8.11 -4.18 -46.73
N LEU A 6 7.47 -4.46 -47.87
CA LEU A 6 6.01 -4.38 -48.03
C LEU A 6 5.37 -5.71 -48.42
N ASN A 7 5.90 -6.84 -47.95
CA ASN A 7 5.30 -8.17 -48.15
C ASN A 7 5.34 -9.00 -46.87
N ASN A 8 4.94 -8.37 -45.76
CA ASN A 8 4.49 -9.08 -44.58
C ASN A 8 3.13 -8.52 -44.13
N GLU A 9 2.21 -8.36 -45.09
CA GLU A 9 0.79 -8.38 -44.78
C GLU A 9 0.44 -9.83 -44.42
N GLU A 10 0.74 -10.20 -43.18
CA GLU A 10 0.04 -11.31 -42.53
C GLU A 10 -1.45 -10.98 -42.66
N LEU A 11 -2.16 -11.75 -43.50
CA LEU A 11 -3.62 -11.74 -43.55
C LEU A 11 -4.12 -11.67 -42.10
N PRO A 12 -4.94 -10.67 -41.71
CA PRO A 12 -5.43 -10.61 -40.35
C PRO A 12 -6.12 -11.94 -40.09
N GLN A 13 -5.60 -12.69 -39.12
CA GLN A 13 -6.27 -13.89 -38.63
C GLN A 13 -7.68 -13.45 -38.26
N SER A 14 -8.62 -13.73 -39.15
CA SER A 14 -10.02 -13.35 -39.01
C SER A 14 -10.55 -14.13 -37.82
N CYS A 15 -10.53 -13.49 -36.65
CA CYS A 15 -11.01 -14.11 -35.45
C CYS A 15 -12.53 -14.21 -35.54
N SER A 16 -13.08 -15.41 -35.31
CA SER A 16 -14.52 -15.65 -35.35
C SER A 16 -15.30 -14.86 -34.29
N GLN A 17 -14.61 -14.29 -33.30
CA GLN A 17 -15.23 -13.49 -32.23
C GLN A 17 -15.12 -11.97 -32.47
N ALA A 18 -14.66 -11.52 -33.63
CA ALA A 18 -14.60 -10.08 -33.94
C ALA A 18 -15.98 -9.41 -33.86
N ASP A 19 -17.05 -10.12 -34.29
CA ASP A 19 -18.43 -9.61 -34.25
C ASP A 19 -18.97 -9.48 -32.82
N ALA A 20 -18.43 -10.24 -31.86
CA ALA A 20 -18.82 -10.14 -30.45
C ALA A 20 -18.26 -8.89 -29.75
N ALA A 21 -17.29 -8.18 -30.36
CA ALA A 21 -16.70 -6.97 -29.78
C ALA A 21 -17.72 -5.83 -29.62
N ALA A 22 -18.64 -5.68 -30.59
CA ALA A 22 -19.70 -4.67 -30.51
C ALA A 22 -20.70 -5.01 -29.40
N ALA A 23 -21.20 -6.25 -29.36
CA ALA A 23 -22.09 -6.73 -28.31
C ALA A 23 -21.47 -6.63 -26.90
N TYR A 24 -20.15 -6.82 -26.79
CA TYR A 24 -19.40 -6.61 -25.55
C TYR A 24 -19.40 -5.14 -25.11
N LEU A 25 -19.11 -4.21 -26.03
CA LEU A 25 -19.07 -2.78 -25.72
C LEU A 25 -20.44 -2.20 -25.39
N ASP A 26 -21.49 -2.70 -26.04
CA ASP A 26 -22.88 -2.29 -25.79
C ASP A 26 -23.47 -2.96 -24.54
N GLY A 27 -22.77 -3.95 -23.96
CA GLY A 27 -23.21 -4.68 -22.77
C GLY A 27 -24.35 -5.67 -23.03
N GLU A 28 -24.51 -6.13 -24.27
CA GLU A 28 -25.56 -7.07 -24.68
C GLU A 28 -25.19 -8.54 -24.46
N LEU A 29 -23.92 -8.83 -24.19
CA LEU A 29 -23.46 -10.17 -23.84
C LEU A 29 -23.97 -10.58 -22.45
N ASP A 30 -24.37 -11.84 -22.30
CA ASP A 30 -24.67 -12.41 -20.99
C ASP A 30 -23.39 -12.61 -20.16
N VAL A 31 -23.54 -12.84 -18.86
CA VAL A 31 -22.40 -12.93 -17.94
C VAL A 31 -21.41 -14.03 -18.36
N ALA A 32 -21.91 -15.15 -18.86
CA ALA A 32 -21.08 -16.26 -19.30
C ALA A 32 -20.28 -15.92 -20.58
N ALA A 33 -20.92 -15.28 -21.57
CA ALA A 33 -20.27 -14.88 -22.81
C ALA A 33 -19.30 -13.71 -22.60
N VAL A 34 -19.57 -12.82 -21.64
CA VAL A 34 -18.62 -11.79 -21.20
C VAL A 34 -17.33 -12.44 -20.69
N GLU A 35 -17.41 -13.40 -19.76
CA GLU A 35 -16.23 -14.07 -19.22
C GLU A 35 -15.44 -14.84 -20.30
N GLU A 36 -16.14 -15.47 -21.24
CA GLU A 36 -15.51 -16.17 -22.37
C GLU A 36 -14.81 -15.19 -23.32
N PHE A 37 -15.47 -14.09 -23.67
CA PHE A 37 -14.93 -13.06 -24.54
C PHE A 37 -13.73 -12.35 -23.88
N GLU A 38 -13.78 -12.02 -22.60
CA GLU A 38 -12.66 -11.42 -21.88
C GLU A 38 -11.44 -12.34 -21.85
N ARG A 39 -11.64 -13.63 -21.61
CA ARG A 39 -10.57 -14.64 -21.67
C ARG A 39 -9.96 -14.72 -23.07
N HIS A 40 -10.80 -14.63 -24.10
CA HIS A 40 -10.37 -14.65 -25.50
C HIS A 40 -9.58 -13.39 -25.87
N VAL A 41 -10.07 -12.19 -25.52
CA VAL A 41 -9.42 -10.90 -25.82
C VAL A 41 -8.02 -10.80 -25.22
N VAL A 42 -7.79 -11.39 -24.04
CA VAL A 42 -6.45 -11.45 -23.42
C VAL A 42 -5.46 -12.23 -24.28
N ALA A 43 -5.92 -13.26 -25.00
CA ALA A 43 -5.07 -14.11 -25.84
C ALA A 43 -5.04 -13.70 -27.32
N CYS A 44 -6.03 -12.95 -27.79
CA CYS A 44 -6.18 -12.58 -29.19
C CYS A 44 -5.96 -11.07 -29.43
N HIS A 45 -4.80 -10.73 -30.01
CA HIS A 45 -4.46 -9.34 -30.34
C HIS A 45 -5.45 -8.69 -31.32
N ALA A 46 -5.98 -9.45 -32.28
CA ALA A 46 -6.95 -8.92 -33.25
C ALA A 46 -8.24 -8.44 -32.55
N CYS A 47 -8.82 -9.26 -31.66
CA CYS A 47 -9.99 -8.87 -30.88
C CYS A 47 -9.69 -7.72 -29.92
N ALA A 48 -8.52 -7.71 -29.28
CA ALA A 48 -8.12 -6.59 -28.43
C ALA A 48 -8.03 -5.27 -29.20
N SER A 49 -7.45 -5.29 -30.42
CA SER A 49 -7.38 -4.12 -31.28
C SER A 49 -8.76 -3.66 -31.75
N ALA A 50 -9.64 -4.58 -32.13
CA ALA A 50 -11.01 -4.26 -32.55
C ALA A 50 -11.82 -3.58 -31.43
N VAL A 51 -11.75 -4.11 -30.19
CA VAL A 51 -12.39 -3.50 -29.01
C VAL A 51 -11.82 -2.10 -28.74
N ALA A 52 -10.50 -1.94 -28.84
CA ALA A 52 -9.85 -0.64 -28.63
C ALA A 52 -10.28 0.39 -29.68
N ASP A 53 -10.34 0.00 -30.95
CA ASP A 53 -10.74 0.88 -32.06
C ASP A 53 -12.21 1.29 -31.96
N GLN A 54 -13.10 0.34 -31.66
CA GLN A 54 -14.53 0.63 -31.45
C GLN A 54 -14.73 1.53 -30.22
N ARG A 55 -14.03 1.28 -29.11
CA ARG A 55 -14.09 2.15 -27.92
C ARG A 55 -13.58 3.56 -28.22
N ARG A 56 -12.51 3.68 -29.02
CA ARG A 56 -12.00 4.98 -29.45
C ARG A 56 -13.04 5.73 -30.28
N LEU A 57 -13.71 5.04 -31.21
CA LEU A 57 -14.79 5.61 -32.01
C LEU A 57 -15.94 6.07 -31.11
N LEU A 58 -16.37 5.25 -30.15
CA LEU A 58 -17.40 5.62 -29.17
C LEU A 58 -17.00 6.86 -28.36
N CYS A 59 -15.75 6.96 -27.90
CA CYS A 59 -15.27 8.17 -27.21
C CYS A 59 -15.28 9.41 -28.11
N VAL A 60 -14.92 9.27 -29.39
CA VAL A 60 -14.97 10.41 -30.34
C VAL A 60 -16.41 10.84 -30.59
N LEU A 61 -17.34 9.90 -30.74
CA LEU A 61 -18.77 10.20 -30.86
C LEU A 61 -19.29 10.87 -29.60
N ASP A 62 -18.97 10.33 -28.42
CA ASP A 62 -19.36 10.90 -27.14
C ASP A 62 -18.90 12.36 -27.03
N VAL A 63 -17.63 12.66 -27.32
CA VAL A 63 -17.12 14.04 -27.33
C VAL A 63 -17.82 14.91 -28.37
N ALA A 64 -18.02 14.41 -29.59
CA ALA A 64 -18.66 15.18 -30.67
C ALA A 64 -20.12 15.54 -30.35
N PHE A 65 -20.85 14.68 -29.64
CA PHE A 65 -22.23 14.93 -29.22
C PHE A 65 -22.34 15.57 -27.83
N SER A 66 -21.29 15.51 -27.00
CA SER A 66 -21.23 16.14 -25.67
C SER A 66 -21.38 17.65 -25.72
N ASP A 67 -20.77 18.32 -26.71
CA ASP A 67 -20.89 19.78 -26.88
C ASP A 67 -22.33 20.22 -27.17
N GLN A 68 -23.15 19.32 -27.73
CA GLN A 68 -24.56 19.58 -28.04
C GLN A 68 -25.46 19.31 -26.83
N SER A 69 -25.13 18.31 -26.00
CA SER A 69 -25.87 17.92 -24.80
C SER A 69 -25.50 18.74 -23.55
N GLN A 70 -24.35 19.42 -23.54
CA GLN A 70 -23.92 20.32 -22.46
C GLN A 70 -24.81 21.57 -22.28
N ARG A 71 -25.72 21.87 -23.21
CA ARG A 71 -26.63 23.03 -23.08
C ARG A 71 -27.72 22.88 -22.02
N GLU A 72 -27.93 21.71 -21.44
CA GLU A 72 -29.08 21.50 -20.53
C GLU A 72 -28.78 20.80 -19.20
N PHE A 73 -27.64 20.12 -19.05
CA PHE A 73 -27.23 19.55 -17.77
C PHE A 73 -26.38 20.54 -16.97
N ALA A 74 -27.06 21.43 -16.23
CA ALA A 74 -26.42 22.26 -15.22
C ALA A 74 -25.92 21.37 -14.06
N LEU A 75 -24.69 20.87 -14.20
CA LEU A 75 -24.03 20.11 -13.15
C LEU A 75 -23.96 20.98 -11.88
N PRO A 76 -24.38 20.50 -10.71
CA PRO A 76 -24.27 21.26 -9.48
C PRO A 76 -22.82 21.71 -9.27
N LYS A 77 -22.60 22.96 -8.87
CA LYS A 77 -21.24 23.52 -8.66
C LYS A 77 -20.38 22.70 -7.69
N ASN A 78 -21.04 21.91 -6.83
CA ASN A 78 -20.39 21.07 -5.83
C ASN A 78 -20.28 19.60 -6.27
N PHE A 79 -20.72 19.20 -7.47
CA PHE A 79 -20.68 17.80 -7.90
C PHE A 79 -19.26 17.24 -7.90
N ILE A 80 -18.32 17.98 -8.48
CA ILE A 80 -16.91 17.59 -8.47
C ILE A 80 -16.40 17.48 -7.04
N GLN A 81 -16.72 18.43 -6.15
CA GLN A 81 -16.30 18.36 -4.75
C GLN A 81 -16.87 17.15 -4.02
N VAL A 82 -18.17 16.86 -4.21
CA VAL A 82 -18.86 15.72 -3.61
C VAL A 82 -18.29 14.40 -4.13
N VAL A 83 -18.07 14.27 -5.44
CA VAL A 83 -17.47 13.08 -6.04
C VAL A 83 -16.02 12.91 -5.60
N THR A 84 -15.22 13.98 -5.56
CA THR A 84 -13.84 13.90 -5.07
C THR A 84 -13.78 13.55 -3.58
N ALA A 85 -14.67 14.13 -2.77
CA ALA A 85 -14.75 13.84 -1.35
C ALA A 85 -15.20 12.39 -1.12
N HIS A 86 -16.20 11.91 -1.85
CA HIS A 86 -16.63 10.51 -1.77
C HIS A 86 -15.55 9.55 -2.27
N ALA A 87 -14.92 9.81 -3.42
CA ALA A 87 -13.86 8.95 -3.95
C ALA A 87 -12.66 8.87 -2.99
N GLN A 88 -12.24 10.00 -2.41
CA GLN A 88 -11.17 10.03 -1.41
C GLN A 88 -11.58 9.34 -0.09
N THR A 89 -12.84 9.51 0.33
CA THR A 89 -13.34 8.94 1.58
C THR A 89 -13.58 7.44 1.46
N ASP A 90 -14.07 6.94 0.33
CA ASP A 90 -14.30 5.52 0.09
C ASP A 90 -12.98 4.75 -0.10
N MET A 91 -11.98 5.34 -0.76
CA MET A 91 -10.63 4.76 -0.84
C MET A 91 -9.94 4.72 0.53
N CYS A 92 -10.30 5.61 1.45
CA CYS A 92 -9.80 5.63 2.82
C CYS A 92 -10.69 4.87 3.82
N SER A 93 -11.76 4.20 3.37
CA SER A 93 -12.79 3.59 4.24
C SER A 93 -12.27 2.48 5.16
N LEU A 94 -11.04 1.98 4.98
CA LEU A 94 -10.32 1.17 5.98
C LEU A 94 -9.83 1.99 7.20
N ARG A 95 -10.52 3.06 7.59
CA ARG A 95 -10.06 4.00 8.63
C ARG A 95 -10.36 3.51 10.04
N ARG A 96 -11.29 2.58 10.24
CA ARG A 96 -11.54 2.07 11.59
C ARG A 96 -10.38 1.17 12.03
N PRO A 97 -9.73 1.46 13.17
CA PRO A 97 -8.63 0.64 13.66
C PRO A 97 -9.06 -0.81 13.94
N SER A 98 -10.35 -1.04 14.17
CA SER A 98 -10.95 -2.38 14.26
C SER A 98 -10.98 -3.13 12.93
N GLU A 99 -11.18 -2.45 11.81
CA GLU A 99 -11.20 -3.07 10.47
C GLU A 99 -9.79 -3.41 10.00
N LYS A 100 -8.80 -2.54 10.29
CA LYS A 100 -7.38 -2.86 10.04
C LYS A 100 -6.94 -4.12 10.78
N ARG A 101 -7.36 -4.29 12.04
CA ARG A 101 -7.08 -5.52 12.81
C ARG A 101 -7.75 -6.75 12.20
N ARG A 102 -8.98 -6.62 11.72
CA ARG A 102 -9.70 -7.73 11.05
C ARG A 102 -9.06 -8.10 9.72
N ALA A 103 -8.68 -7.12 8.90
CA ALA A 103 -7.97 -7.36 7.64
C ALA A 103 -6.61 -8.01 7.89
N LEU A 104 -5.86 -7.54 8.89
CA LEU A 104 -4.59 -8.15 9.29
C LEU A 104 -4.80 -9.59 9.77
N LEU A 105 -5.79 -9.83 10.63
CA LEU A 105 -6.12 -11.17 11.12
C LEU A 105 -6.48 -12.11 9.96
N LEU A 106 -7.32 -11.67 9.03
CA LEU A 106 -7.65 -12.44 7.83
C LEU A 106 -6.40 -12.70 6.99
N SER A 107 -5.55 -11.69 6.75
CA SER A 107 -4.31 -11.88 5.97
C SER A 107 -3.35 -12.86 6.61
N VAL A 108 -3.21 -12.83 7.94
CA VAL A 108 -2.37 -13.77 8.70
C VAL A 108 -2.98 -15.18 8.66
N LEU A 109 -4.30 -15.29 8.80
CA LEU A 109 -5.00 -16.57 8.69
C LEU A 109 -4.85 -17.18 7.30
N LEU A 110 -5.05 -16.38 6.24
CA LEU A 110 -4.84 -16.78 4.86
C LEU A 110 -3.39 -17.19 4.61
N ALA A 111 -2.42 -16.42 5.11
CA ALA A 111 -1.00 -16.77 5.02
C ALA A 111 -0.70 -18.08 5.76
N ALA A 112 -1.27 -18.29 6.94
CA ALA A 112 -1.10 -19.52 7.71
C ALA A 112 -1.72 -20.74 7.02
N ILE A 113 -2.90 -20.58 6.41
CA ILE A 113 -3.55 -21.63 5.61
C ILE A 113 -2.73 -21.93 4.36
N ALA A 114 -2.32 -20.90 3.61
CA ALA A 114 -1.44 -21.06 2.46
C ALA A 114 -0.14 -21.77 2.84
N PHE A 115 0.45 -21.41 3.98
CA PHE A 115 1.65 -22.04 4.53
C PHE A 115 1.43 -23.51 4.92
N ALA A 116 0.30 -23.83 5.57
CA ALA A 116 -0.06 -25.20 5.93
C ALA A 116 -0.30 -26.06 4.67
N LEU A 117 -0.94 -25.49 3.65
CA LEU A 117 -1.22 -26.14 2.37
C LEU A 117 0.05 -26.31 1.50
N LEU A 118 0.98 -25.35 1.53
CA LEU A 118 2.27 -25.46 0.85
C LEU A 118 3.17 -26.57 1.42
N GLY A 119 2.76 -27.15 2.56
CA GLY A 119 3.22 -28.45 2.98
C GLY A 119 4.49 -28.37 3.83
N ALA A 120 4.43 -29.11 4.93
CA ALA A 120 5.55 -29.28 5.85
C ALA A 120 6.77 -30.02 5.29
N SER A 121 6.73 -30.38 4.00
CA SER A 121 7.71 -31.23 3.34
C SER A 121 8.84 -30.45 2.65
N ASN A 122 8.78 -29.12 2.50
CA ASN A 122 9.83 -28.37 1.78
C ASN A 122 10.37 -27.13 2.51
N PHE A 123 10.16 -27.03 3.83
CA PHE A 123 10.59 -25.87 4.65
C PHE A 123 12.11 -25.65 4.69
N GLY A 124 12.91 -26.66 4.36
CA GLY A 124 14.38 -26.56 4.43
C GLY A 124 14.97 -25.59 3.41
N ALA A 125 14.47 -25.60 2.17
CA ALA A 125 15.09 -24.88 1.06
C ALA A 125 14.50 -23.48 0.82
N ALA A 126 13.18 -23.30 0.98
CA ALA A 126 12.51 -22.03 0.69
C ALA A 126 12.74 -20.94 1.76
N PHE A 127 13.04 -21.34 3.01
CA PHE A 127 13.25 -20.42 4.14
C PHE A 127 14.73 -20.18 4.47
N ALA A 128 15.67 -20.68 3.66
CA ALA A 128 17.08 -20.36 3.81
C ALA A 128 17.35 -18.83 3.91
N PRO A 129 16.79 -17.96 3.04
CA PRO A 129 17.00 -16.52 3.16
C PRO A 129 16.27 -15.92 4.38
N ALA A 130 15.09 -16.44 4.73
CA ALA A 130 14.33 -15.96 5.87
C ALA A 130 15.00 -16.29 7.21
N ARG A 131 15.65 -17.46 7.33
CA ARG A 131 16.46 -17.81 8.51
C ARG A 131 17.67 -16.90 8.64
N ALA A 132 18.36 -16.58 7.54
CA ALA A 132 19.48 -15.64 7.58
C ALA A 132 19.06 -14.25 8.09
N VAL A 133 17.88 -13.77 7.67
CA VAL A 133 17.31 -12.51 8.19
C VAL A 133 16.90 -12.65 9.65
N TRP A 134 16.30 -13.77 10.05
CA TRP A 134 15.92 -14.02 11.43
C TRP A 134 17.14 -14.06 12.35
N ASP A 135 18.21 -14.73 11.95
CA ASP A 135 19.47 -14.80 12.70
C ASP A 135 20.15 -13.42 12.79
N ALA A 136 20.06 -12.59 11.74
CA ALA A 136 20.52 -11.21 11.78
C ALA A 136 19.71 -10.35 12.77
N ILE A 137 18.40 -10.57 12.86
CA ILE A 137 17.52 -9.85 13.80
C ILE A 137 17.80 -10.30 15.23
N THR A 138 17.91 -11.60 15.49
CA THR A 138 18.16 -12.11 16.85
C THR A 138 19.52 -11.67 17.36
N THR A 139 20.56 -11.68 16.51
CA THR A 139 21.89 -11.17 16.88
C THR A 139 21.87 -9.66 17.13
N ALA A 140 21.18 -8.86 16.31
CA ALA A 140 21.01 -7.43 16.57
C ALA A 140 20.24 -7.17 17.87
N LEU A 141 19.22 -7.97 18.17
CA LEU A 141 18.43 -7.87 19.39
C LEU A 141 19.25 -8.27 20.62
N ASP A 142 20.10 -9.28 20.50
CA ASP A 142 20.98 -9.73 21.58
C ASP A 142 21.98 -8.63 21.95
N VAL A 143 22.61 -8.00 20.95
CA VAL A 143 23.50 -6.85 21.14
C VAL A 143 22.75 -5.65 21.75
N ALA A 144 21.54 -5.36 21.26
CA ALA A 144 20.71 -4.29 21.81
C ALA A 144 20.30 -4.58 23.28
N SER A 145 20.01 -5.84 23.60
CA SER A 145 19.64 -6.22 24.96
C SER A 145 20.82 -6.10 25.91
N HIS A 146 22.00 -6.58 25.50
CA HIS A 146 23.24 -6.48 26.27
C HIS A 146 23.61 -5.03 26.56
N THR A 147 23.54 -4.15 25.56
CA THR A 147 23.80 -2.71 25.75
C THR A 147 22.81 -2.05 26.70
N ILE A 148 21.51 -2.39 26.63
CA ILE A 148 20.50 -1.87 27.56
C ILE A 148 20.78 -2.37 29.00
N PHE A 149 21.10 -3.66 29.16
CA PHE A 149 21.41 -4.22 30.48
C PHE A 149 22.67 -3.61 31.08
N GLU A 150 23.72 -3.39 30.30
CA GLU A 150 24.93 -2.70 30.77
C GLU A 150 24.64 -1.25 31.17
N THR A 151 23.80 -0.54 30.39
CA THR A 151 23.41 0.84 30.69
C THR A 151 22.57 0.93 31.98
N LEU A 152 21.65 -0.02 32.20
CA LEU A 152 20.86 -0.12 33.44
C LEU A 152 21.73 -0.45 34.66
N THR A 153 22.74 -1.28 34.49
CA THR A 153 23.68 -1.62 35.56
C THR A 153 24.54 -0.41 35.92
N GLY A 154 25.00 0.34 34.93
CA GLY A 154 25.65 1.64 35.15
C GLY A 154 24.72 2.62 35.87
N LEU A 155 23.49 2.77 35.40
CA LEU A 155 22.49 3.67 35.99
C LEU A 155 22.18 3.32 37.45
N THR A 156 22.06 2.04 37.79
CA THR A 156 21.79 1.61 39.17
C THR A 156 22.97 1.90 40.10
N LEU A 157 24.21 1.76 39.63
CA LEU A 157 25.40 2.17 40.39
C LEU A 157 25.45 3.70 40.57
N PHE A 158 25.09 4.48 39.55
CA PHE A 158 24.96 5.93 39.65
C PHE A 158 23.87 6.34 40.65
N VAL A 159 22.67 5.78 40.55
CA VAL A 159 21.57 6.04 41.48
C VAL A 159 21.95 5.66 42.91
N ARG A 160 22.68 4.55 43.11
CA ARG A 160 23.14 4.13 44.44
C ARG A 160 24.24 5.03 45.00
N ALA A 161 25.23 5.41 44.19
CA ALA A 161 26.34 6.27 44.59
C ALA A 161 25.87 7.70 44.92
N PHE A 162 24.92 8.23 44.14
CA PHE A 162 24.34 9.54 44.38
C PHE A 162 23.24 9.49 45.46
N GLY A 163 22.42 8.44 45.49
CA GLY A 163 21.36 8.25 46.49
C GLY A 163 21.87 8.15 47.91
N GLY A 164 23.04 7.53 48.12
CA GLY A 164 23.70 7.49 49.44
C GLY A 164 24.14 8.87 49.93
N ARG A 165 24.49 9.80 49.03
CA ARG A 165 24.82 11.19 49.38
C ARG A 165 23.59 12.07 49.62
N PHE A 166 22.44 11.72 49.05
CA PHE A 166 21.21 12.49 49.24
C PHE A 166 20.52 12.26 50.60
N ILE A 167 20.77 11.13 51.26
CA ILE A 167 20.14 10.81 52.56
C ILE A 167 20.94 11.38 53.74
N ALA A 168 22.22 11.71 53.55
CA ALA A 168 23.12 12.07 54.65
C ALA A 168 23.29 13.59 54.89
N GLU A 169 22.88 14.47 53.97
CA GLU A 169 23.07 15.93 54.10
C GLU A 169 21.75 16.71 53.89
N PRO A 170 21.23 17.43 54.90
CA PRO A 170 19.93 18.13 54.85
C PRO A 170 19.96 19.46 54.06
N GLY A 171 20.68 19.52 52.92
CA GLY A 171 20.95 20.77 52.20
C GLY A 171 20.77 20.73 50.67
N ALA A 172 19.84 19.96 50.11
CA ALA A 172 19.78 19.71 48.66
C ALA A 172 18.62 20.39 47.89
N PRO A 173 18.70 21.70 47.55
CA PRO A 173 17.85 22.31 46.52
C PRO A 173 18.25 21.91 45.08
N GLN A 174 19.34 21.17 44.89
CA GLN A 174 19.88 20.84 43.56
C GLN A 174 19.06 19.78 42.80
N LEU A 175 18.39 18.84 43.49
CA LEU A 175 17.49 17.87 42.84
C LEU A 175 16.25 18.54 42.23
N LEU A 176 15.77 19.62 42.86
CA LEU A 176 14.66 20.41 42.36
C LEU A 176 15.00 21.11 41.02
N ILE A 177 16.29 21.30 40.71
CA ILE A 177 16.76 21.94 39.47
C ILE A 177 16.92 20.91 38.34
N TRP A 178 17.38 19.70 38.64
CA TRP A 178 17.59 18.66 37.62
C TRP A 178 16.28 18.07 37.08
N LEU A 179 15.25 17.96 37.92
CA LEU A 179 13.95 17.39 37.54
C LEU A 179 13.21 18.21 36.45
N PRO A 180 13.08 19.55 36.56
CA PRO A 180 12.51 20.35 35.48
C PRO A 180 13.43 20.41 34.25
N LEU A 181 14.75 20.36 34.41
CA LEU A 181 15.68 20.32 33.28
C LEU A 181 15.53 19.05 32.45
N ALA A 182 15.43 17.88 33.11
CA ALA A 182 15.20 16.60 32.45
C ALA A 182 13.83 16.56 31.76
N SER A 183 12.80 17.10 32.41
CA SER A 183 11.45 17.24 31.83
C SER A 183 11.45 18.14 30.58
N ALA A 184 12.13 19.30 30.65
CA ALA A 184 12.26 20.21 29.53
C ALA A 184 13.00 19.58 28.34
N LEU A 185 14.10 18.86 28.60
CA LEU A 185 14.85 18.16 27.58
C LEU A 185 14.00 17.06 26.90
N PHE A 186 13.23 16.31 27.69
CA PHE A 186 12.33 15.26 27.20
C PHE A 186 11.20 15.84 26.31
N LEU A 187 10.61 16.97 26.72
CA LEU A 187 9.60 17.67 25.92
C LEU A 187 10.20 18.17 24.59
N LEU A 188 11.40 18.73 24.61
CA LEU A 188 12.12 19.18 23.41
C LEU A 188 12.37 18.02 22.44
N LEU A 189 12.82 16.87 22.95
CA LEU A 189 13.07 15.68 22.14
C LEU A 189 11.78 15.18 21.47
N ARG A 190 10.66 15.14 22.22
CA ARG A 190 9.35 14.78 21.66
C ARG A 190 8.91 15.72 20.56
N LEU A 191 9.18 17.01 20.71
CA LEU A 191 8.78 18.03 19.75
C LEU A 191 9.57 17.90 18.44
N ILE A 192 10.87 17.66 18.53
CA ILE A 192 11.74 17.39 17.36
C ILE A 192 11.28 16.13 16.61
N LEU A 193 10.97 15.05 17.34
CA LEU A 193 10.49 13.80 16.73
C LEU A 193 9.14 13.97 16.02
N ASN A 194 8.20 14.69 16.63
CA ASN A 194 6.91 14.98 16.00
C ASN A 194 7.05 15.92 14.80
N TYR A 195 7.95 16.90 14.87
CA TYR A 195 8.22 17.81 13.76
C TYR A 195 8.79 17.07 12.55
N HIS A 196 9.76 16.18 12.77
CA HIS A 196 10.28 15.32 11.70
C HIS A 196 9.21 14.41 11.08
N ARG A 197 8.28 13.92 11.90
CA ARG A 197 7.19 13.07 11.41
C ARG A 197 6.17 13.83 10.55
N GLN A 198 5.89 15.09 10.89
CA GLN A 198 4.99 15.93 10.09
C GLN A 198 5.61 16.36 8.77
N ARG A 199 6.93 16.63 8.77
CA ARG A 199 7.66 17.01 7.55
C ARG A 199 7.88 15.85 6.56
N ALA A 200 7.80 14.60 7.02
CA ALA A 200 7.86 13.43 6.16
C ALA A 200 6.51 13.07 5.50
N SER A 201 5.44 13.79 5.85
CA SER A 201 4.09 13.63 5.29
C SER A 201 3.66 14.76 4.35
N GLU A 202 4.54 15.72 4.08
CA GLU A 202 4.44 16.73 3.03
C GLU A 202 5.37 16.36 1.86
#